data_AF-A0A0L0W4I2-F1
#
_entry.id   AF-A0A0L0W4I2-F1
#
_cell.length_a   1.000
_cell.length_b   1.000
_cell.length_c   1.000
_cell.angle_alpha   90.00
_cell.angle_beta   90.00
_cell.angle_gamma   90.00
#
_symmetry.space_group_name_H-M   'P 1'
#
loop_
_entity.id
_entity.type
_entity.pdbx_description
1 polymer ?
#
loop_
_entity_poly.entity_id
_entity_poly.type
_entity_poly.pdbx_seq_one_letter_code
_entity_poly.pdbx_strand_id
1 'polypeptide(L)'
;MSDKKLKEHIKKTALGFYGQEAKDLQVEVVFNLCEGRNTFFLAGTVFGKSMIAEIYFKMFPLKSRAVVLTLNPLDSLGDNQVLEKQQASFSSVNLTAANFTPRSQKN
;
A
#
# COMPACT_ATOMS: atom_id res chain seq x y z
N MET A 1 -9.88 -8.53 -16.93
CA MET A 1 -9.94 -7.10 -17.33
C MET A 1 -8.93 -6.92 -18.46
N SER A 2 -9.07 -5.93 -19.35
CA SER A 2 -7.93 -5.59 -20.23
C SER A 2 -6.94 -4.69 -19.47
N ASP A 3 -5.67 -4.70 -19.86
CA ASP A 3 -4.60 -3.90 -19.25
C ASP A 3 -4.99 -2.44 -19.08
N LYS A 4 -5.57 -1.85 -20.15
CA LYS A 4 -6.06 -0.47 -20.14
C LYS A 4 -7.11 -0.23 -19.07
N LYS A 5 -8.10 -1.14 -18.96
CA LYS A 5 -9.18 -1.03 -17.96
C LYS A 5 -8.65 -1.17 -16.54
N LEU A 6 -7.66 -2.03 -16.31
CA LEU A 6 -7.04 -2.18 -14.99
C LEU A 6 -6.25 -0.91 -14.62
N LYS A 7 -5.44 -0.36 -15.52
CA LYS A 7 -4.72 0.91 -15.30
C LYS A 7 -5.66 2.08 -15.05
N GLU A 8 -6.76 2.18 -15.80
CA GLU A 8 -7.83 3.17 -15.57
C GLU A 8 -8.49 3.00 -14.19
N HIS A 9 -8.75 1.76 -13.77
CA HIS A 9 -9.30 1.49 -12.45
C HIS A 9 -8.33 1.91 -11.34
N ILE A 10 -7.04 1.61 -11.47
CA ILE A 10 -5.99 2.04 -10.55
C ILE A 10 -5.97 3.57 -10.42
N LYS A 11 -5.96 4.29 -11.56
CA LYS A 11 -5.99 5.76 -11.60
C LYS A 11 -7.22 6.32 -10.90
N LYS A 12 -8.41 5.78 -11.22
CA LYS A 12 -9.68 6.20 -10.61
C LYS A 12 -9.71 5.96 -9.09
N THR A 13 -9.20 4.82 -8.64
CA THR A 13 -9.15 4.48 -7.22
C THR A 13 -8.20 5.41 -6.47
N ALA A 14 -7.02 5.70 -7.03
CA ALA A 14 -6.08 6.64 -6.43
C ALA A 14 -6.67 8.05 -6.34
N LEU A 15 -7.25 8.55 -7.43
CA LEU A 15 -7.88 9.87 -7.48
C LEU A 15 -9.04 9.97 -6.48
N GLY A 16 -9.92 8.96 -6.43
CA GLY A 16 -11.06 8.95 -5.53
C GLY A 16 -10.68 8.89 -4.05
N PHE A 17 -9.54 8.31 -3.72
CA PHE A 17 -9.11 8.14 -2.33
C PHE A 17 -8.24 9.30 -1.82
N TYR A 18 -7.28 9.79 -2.63
CA TYR A 18 -6.36 10.85 -2.21
C TYR A 18 -6.71 12.25 -2.74
N GLY A 19 -7.68 12.37 -3.64
CA GLY A 19 -7.99 13.63 -4.31
C GLY A 19 -6.92 14.11 -5.30
N GLN A 20 -5.89 13.29 -5.55
CA GLN A 20 -4.78 13.59 -6.46
C GLN A 20 -4.56 12.42 -7.42
N GLU A 21 -4.15 12.73 -8.65
CA GLU A 21 -3.81 11.71 -9.63
C GLU A 21 -2.53 10.97 -9.22
N ALA A 22 -2.55 9.64 -9.33
CA ALA A 22 -1.34 8.84 -9.18
C ALA A 22 -0.40 9.07 -10.35
N LYS A 23 0.91 9.14 -10.07
CA LYS A 23 1.95 9.24 -11.10
C LYS A 23 1.94 7.99 -11.97
N ASP A 24 2.27 8.13 -13.25
CA ASP A 24 2.21 6.99 -14.19
C ASP A 24 3.08 5.80 -13.74
N LEU A 25 4.27 6.04 -13.17
CA LEU A 25 5.11 4.96 -12.65
C LEU A 25 4.49 4.28 -11.40
N GLN A 26 3.72 4.99 -10.56
CA GLN A 26 2.98 4.33 -9.46
C GLN A 26 1.89 3.41 -10.04
N VAL A 27 1.18 3.88 -11.07
CA VAL A 27 0.14 3.09 -11.75
C VAL A 27 0.75 1.85 -12.39
N GLU A 28 1.91 1.98 -13.03
CA GLU A 28 2.62 0.86 -13.65
C GLU A 28 3.05 -0.17 -12.60
N VAL A 29 3.60 0.27 -11.47
CA VAL A 29 4.01 -0.64 -10.40
C VAL A 29 2.81 -1.39 -9.83
N VAL A 30 1.72 -0.68 -9.50
CA VAL A 30 0.49 -1.32 -8.99
C VAL A 30 -0.09 -2.29 -10.02
N PHE A 31 -0.11 -1.92 -11.30
CA PHE A 31 -0.55 -2.81 -12.38
C PHE A 31 0.27 -4.11 -12.42
N ASN A 32 1.59 -4.02 -12.35
CA ASN A 32 2.45 -5.20 -12.30
C ASN A 32 2.15 -6.08 -11.08
N LEU A 33 1.95 -5.48 -9.89
CA LEU A 33 1.59 -6.19 -8.67
C LEU A 33 0.22 -6.87 -8.74
N CYS A 34 -0.79 -6.24 -9.36
CA CYS A 34 -2.11 -6.82 -9.60
C CYS A 34 -2.05 -8.05 -10.52
N GLU A 35 -1.13 -8.04 -11.48
CA GLU A 35 -0.86 -9.17 -12.38
C GLU A 35 0.04 -10.25 -11.73
N GLY A 36 0.36 -10.12 -10.44
CA GLY A 36 1.16 -11.09 -9.70
C GLY A 36 2.66 -11.08 -10.04
N ARG A 37 3.16 -9.99 -10.63
CA ARG A 37 4.56 -9.87 -11.04
C ARG A 37 5.43 -9.30 -9.93
N ASN A 38 6.57 -9.94 -9.69
CA ASN A 38 7.66 -9.36 -8.90
C ASN A 38 8.15 -8.10 -9.59
N THR A 39 8.08 -6.97 -8.89
CA THR A 39 8.30 -5.65 -9.49
C THR A 39 9.37 -4.90 -8.72
N PHE A 40 10.42 -4.46 -9.42
CA PHE A 40 11.42 -3.55 -8.92
C PHE A 40 11.23 -2.19 -9.57
N PHE A 41 11.31 -1.12 -8.80
CA PHE A 41 11.27 0.24 -9.33
C PHE A 41 12.23 1.12 -8.54
N LEU A 42 12.81 2.10 -9.21
CA LEU A 42 13.70 3.08 -8.62
C LEU A 42 12.97 4.41 -8.49
N ALA A 43 12.93 4.96 -7.27
CA ALA A 43 12.27 6.23 -7.02
C ALA A 43 12.85 6.97 -5.81
N GLY A 44 12.97 8.30 -5.94
CA GLY A 44 13.40 9.19 -4.87
C GLY A 44 12.47 9.18 -3.64
N THR A 45 12.93 9.76 -2.53
CA THR A 45 12.17 9.80 -1.26
C THR A 45 10.80 10.45 -1.41
N VAL A 46 10.74 11.58 -2.12
CA VAL A 46 9.51 12.37 -2.33
C VAL A 46 8.60 11.79 -3.42
N PHE A 47 8.86 10.56 -3.87
CA PHE A 47 8.06 9.96 -4.94
C PHE A 47 6.67 9.51 -4.50
N GLY A 48 6.48 9.20 -3.20
CA GLY A 48 5.25 8.62 -2.67
C GLY A 48 5.26 7.09 -2.76
N LYS A 49 6.30 6.45 -2.20
CA LYS A 49 6.45 4.98 -2.23
C LYS A 49 5.37 4.27 -1.41
N SER A 50 4.98 4.82 -0.25
CA SER A 50 3.92 4.26 0.59
C SER A 50 2.58 4.16 -0.16
N MET A 51 2.28 5.15 -1.00
CA MET A 51 1.07 5.20 -1.82
C MET A 51 0.92 3.98 -2.74
N ILE A 52 2.01 3.36 -3.19
CA ILE A 52 1.95 2.16 -4.04
C ILE A 52 1.32 0.99 -3.27
N ALA A 53 1.78 0.74 -2.04
CA ALA A 53 1.26 -0.34 -1.20
C ALA A 53 -0.22 -0.09 -0.85
N GLU A 54 -0.58 1.17 -0.62
CA GLU A 54 -1.93 1.58 -0.27
C GLU A 54 -2.90 1.49 -1.44
N ILE A 55 -2.52 1.95 -2.64
CA ILE A 55 -3.33 1.78 -3.85
C ILE A 55 -3.48 0.28 -4.16
N TYR A 56 -2.39 -0.50 -4.05
CA TYR A 56 -2.44 -1.95 -4.25
C TYR A 56 -3.40 -2.63 -3.27
N PHE A 57 -3.37 -2.26 -1.99
CA PHE A 57 -4.33 -2.75 -1.00
C PHE A 57 -5.78 -2.46 -1.40
N LYS A 58 -6.06 -1.27 -1.95
CA LYS A 58 -7.41 -0.88 -2.42
C LYS A 58 -7.87 -1.64 -3.67
N MET A 59 -6.98 -2.37 -4.36
CA MET A 59 -7.37 -3.24 -5.48
C MET A 59 -8.09 -4.50 -5.01
N PHE A 60 -7.96 -4.86 -3.73
CA PHE A 60 -8.64 -6.01 -3.16
C PHE A 60 -10.06 -5.65 -2.70
N PRO A 61 -11.07 -6.50 -2.99
CA PRO A 61 -12.40 -6.32 -2.43
C PRO A 61 -12.37 -6.40 -0.90
N LEU A 62 -13.16 -5.58 -0.20
CA LEU A 62 -13.22 -5.57 1.28
C LEU A 62 -13.47 -6.95 1.89
N LYS A 63 -14.31 -7.77 1.22
CA LYS A 63 -14.63 -9.15 1.65
C LYS A 63 -13.44 -10.12 1.64
N SER A 64 -12.36 -9.79 0.94
CA SER A 64 -11.19 -10.67 0.80
C SER A 64 -10.31 -10.72 2.06
N ARG A 65 -10.47 -9.77 2.99
CA ARG A 65 -9.60 -9.61 4.17
C ARG A 65 -8.11 -9.62 3.79
N ALA A 66 -7.78 -8.99 2.65
CA ALA A 66 -6.41 -8.89 2.17
C ALA A 66 -5.49 -8.23 3.20
N VAL A 67 -4.23 -8.64 3.20
CA VAL A 67 -3.16 -8.04 4.02
C VAL A 67 -2.00 -7.71 3.09
N VAL A 68 -1.53 -6.47 3.14
CA VAL A 68 -0.33 -6.02 2.42
C VAL A 68 0.77 -5.79 3.44
N LEU A 69 1.78 -6.67 3.41
CA LEU A 69 2.96 -6.56 4.27
C LEU A 69 3.99 -5.64 3.64
N THR A 70 4.39 -4.60 4.36
CA THR A 70 5.49 -3.71 3.95
C THR A 70 6.67 -3.94 4.89
N LEU A 71 7.82 -4.31 4.34
CA LEU A 71 9.05 -4.47 5.13
C LEU A 71 9.88 -3.18 5.03
N ASN A 72 10.23 -2.62 6.18
CA ASN A 72 11.00 -1.38 6.27
C ASN A 72 12.13 -1.58 7.29
N PRO A 73 13.41 -1.34 6.92
CA PRO A 73 14.54 -1.52 7.83
C PRO A 73 14.66 -0.44 8.91
N LEU A 74 13.83 0.60 8.87
CA LEU A 74 13.88 1.73 9.81
C LEU A 74 12.73 1.62 10.84
N ASP A 75 13.04 1.12 12.03
CA ASP A 75 12.06 0.92 13.12
C ASP A 75 11.31 2.21 13.47
N SER A 76 12.04 3.33 13.62
CA SER A 76 11.45 4.64 13.96
C SER A 76 10.50 5.19 12.89
N LEU A 77 10.57 4.69 11.66
CA LEU A 77 9.71 5.13 10.57
C LEU A 77 8.37 4.38 10.56
N GLY A 78 8.31 3.17 11.13
CA GLY A 78 7.11 2.34 11.14
C GLY A 78 5.92 2.98 11.85
N ASP A 79 6.15 3.57 13.03
CA ASP A 79 5.07 4.19 13.82
C ASP A 79 4.49 5.42 13.13
N ASN A 80 5.34 6.27 12.53
CA ASN A 80 4.90 7.42 11.74
C ASN A 80 4.05 6.99 10.54
N GLN A 81 4.45 5.92 9.85
CA GLN A 81 3.67 5.37 8.73
C GLN A 81 2.32 4.79 9.19
N VAL A 82 2.26 4.15 10.36
CA VAL A 82 0.99 3.69 10.93
C VAL A 82 0.07 4.87 11.23
N LEU A 83 0.61 5.93 11.86
CA LEU A 83 -0.16 7.13 12.17
C LEU A 83 -0.73 7.78 10.90
N GLU A 84 0.11 7.99 9.87
CA GLU A 84 -0.30 8.54 8.57
C GLU A 84 -1.39 7.68 7.91
N LYS A 85 -1.24 6.36 7.94
CA LYS A 85 -2.22 5.43 7.36
C LYS A 85 -3.55 5.44 8.12
N GLN A 86 -3.51 5.49 9.44
CA GLN A 86 -4.73 5.58 10.26
C GLN A 86 -5.47 6.89 10.03
N GLN A 87 -4.74 8.01 9.87
CA GLN A 87 -5.33 9.29 9.47
C GLN A 87 -5.99 9.22 8.09
N ALA A 88 -5.39 8.45 7.16
CA ALA A 88 -6.00 8.12 5.87
C ALA A 88 -7.09 7.02 5.94
N SER A 89 -7.54 6.63 7.14
CA SER A 89 -8.58 5.60 7.34
C SER A 89 -8.20 4.19 6.86
N PHE A 90 -6.91 3.84 6.89
CA PHE A 90 -6.45 2.45 6.79
C PHE A 90 -6.33 1.80 8.17
N SER A 91 -6.69 0.52 8.23
CA SER A 91 -6.23 -0.35 9.34
C SER A 91 -4.77 -0.71 9.09
N SER A 92 -3.89 -0.35 10.02
CA SER A 92 -2.47 -0.68 9.94
C SER A 92 -1.89 -0.90 11.34
N VAL A 93 -0.84 -1.73 11.40
CA VAL A 93 -0.12 -2.07 12.61
C VAL A 93 1.38 -2.13 12.29
N ASN A 94 2.21 -1.63 13.21
CA ASN A 94 3.66 -1.77 13.12
C ASN A 94 4.08 -3.01 13.92
N LEU A 95 4.72 -3.97 13.25
CA LEU A 95 5.20 -5.19 13.86
C LEU A 95 6.72 -5.16 13.92
N THR A 96 7.25 -5.26 15.13
CA THR A 96 8.68 -5.34 15.44
C THR A 96 9.00 -6.66 16.09
N ALA A 97 10.28 -7.03 16.15
CA ALA A 97 10.70 -8.25 16.85
C ALA A 97 10.21 -8.28 18.32
N ALA A 98 10.09 -7.11 18.96
CA ALA A 98 9.66 -7.01 20.35
C ALA A 98 8.16 -7.26 20.55
N ASN A 99 7.30 -6.91 19.57
CA ASN A 99 5.86 -7.01 19.69
C ASN A 99 5.23 -8.16 18.87
N PHE A 100 6.00 -8.82 18.00
CA PHE A 100 5.55 -9.97 17.23
C PHE A 100 5.62 -11.27 18.04
N THR A 101 4.80 -11.35 19.10
CA THR A 101 4.70 -12.52 19.98
C THR A 101 3.28 -13.09 19.99
N PRO A 102 3.10 -14.40 20.28
CA PRO A 102 1.76 -15.00 20.38
C PRO A 102 0.84 -14.34 21.41
N ARG A 103 1.41 -13.63 22.40
CA ARG A 103 0.68 -12.93 23.47
C ARG A 103 0.17 -11.54 23.09
N SER A 104 0.62 -10.97 21.96
CA SER A 104 0.33 -9.59 21.59
C SER A 104 -1.05 -9.37 20.98
N GLN A 105 -1.89 -10.41 20.87
CA GLN A 105 -3.31 -10.26 20.57
C GLN A 105 -4.04 -9.74 21.82
N LYS A 106 -4.09 -8.41 21.98
CA LYS A 106 -5.12 -7.80 22.83
C LYS A 106 -6.36 -7.55 21.99
N ASN A 107 -7.46 -8.14 22.48
CA ASN A 107 -8.83 -7.97 22.03
C ASN A 107 -9.23 -6.50 21.83
#